data_AF-A0A9D5J059-F1
#
_entry.id   AF-A0A9D5J059-F1
#
_cell.length_a   1.000
_cell.length_b   1.000
_cell.length_c   1.000
_cell.angle_alpha   90.00
_cell.angle_beta   90.00
_cell.angle_gamma   90.00
#
_symmetry.space_group_name_H-M   'P 1'
#
loop_
_entity.id
_entity.type
_entity.pdbx_description
1 polymer ?
#
loop_
_entity_poly.entity_id
_entity_poly.type
_entity_poly.pdbx_seq_one_letter_code
_entity_poly.pdbx_strand_id
1 'polypeptide(L)'
;MMNQCCICSKDLPNKYAVAGRCRKTGCDNAFCSLHWNRSNRQCREHGYEETRQEDRPALDKGLPGGAADTPGAGGDNSKENKMPDDNTPQKQADPAKARKVMNDALVLVKKLGLGALDLLKKLKKDKSPQAMMATVDTSLAANKTRRESIEDRVEKLYGEICAKKAAYQKAAPARRSILEADLKSKLAEYKAVERELKVLFENERILSQVKGRIYEMQAYDMAGVSENLIDDVAMDIESKVDEAEGRVDASRDLERAGKRRDRESDRDAFNEDLDAFGSEEKPSAFAKELDAFGGEEKPAAGSATDRKAAEKDEEP
;
A
#
# COMPACT_ATOMS: atom_id res chain seq x y z
N MET A 1 18.11 16.23 28.77
CA MET A 1 19.20 16.23 27.78
C MET A 1 18.59 15.89 26.43
N MET A 2 18.62 16.82 25.47
CA MET A 2 18.20 16.53 24.10
C MET A 2 19.33 15.75 23.43
N ASN A 3 19.03 14.58 22.88
CA ASN A 3 20.03 13.80 22.15
C ASN A 3 20.14 14.37 20.74
N GLN A 4 21.32 14.78 20.30
CA GLN A 4 21.58 15.16 18.92
C GLN A 4 22.31 14.04 18.20
N CYS A 5 22.06 13.88 16.90
CA CYS A 5 22.86 12.98 16.09
C CYS A 5 24.28 13.53 15.98
N CYS A 6 25.29 12.77 16.41
CA CYS A 6 26.69 13.20 16.41
C CYS A 6 27.31 13.43 15.01
N ILE A 7 26.60 13.09 13.94
CA ILE A 7 27.09 13.24 12.55
C ILE A 7 26.48 14.46 11.86
N CYS A 8 25.16 14.65 11.95
CA CYS A 8 24.45 15.76 11.30
C CYS A 8 23.88 16.81 12.26
N SER A 9 24.12 16.66 13.57
CA SER A 9 23.66 17.56 14.63
C SER A 9 22.13 17.77 14.70
N LYS A 10 21.35 16.95 13.99
CA LYS A 10 19.89 17.01 14.03
C LYS A 10 19.39 16.55 15.41
N ASP A 11 18.47 17.30 15.99
CA ASP A 11 17.80 16.96 17.25
C ASP A 11 17.00 15.65 17.12
N LEU A 12 17.17 14.76 18.10
CA LEU A 12 16.44 13.50 18.23
C LEU A 12 15.40 13.69 19.35
N PRO A 13 14.13 13.92 19.00
CA PRO A 13 13.13 14.45 19.93
C PRO A 13 12.74 13.50 21.05
N ASN A 14 13.02 12.19 20.90
CA ASN A 14 12.73 11.19 21.91
C ASN A 14 13.74 10.03 21.86
N LYS A 15 13.68 9.14 22.85
CA LYS A 15 14.56 7.96 22.95
C LYS A 15 14.43 6.98 21.78
N TYR A 16 13.29 6.96 21.08
CA TYR A 16 13.03 6.08 19.95
C TYR A 16 13.63 6.62 18.64
N ALA A 17 13.93 7.91 18.56
CA ALA A 17 14.64 8.51 17.43
C ALA A 17 16.15 8.18 17.42
N VAL A 18 16.69 7.64 18.52
CA VAL A 18 18.07 7.16 18.63
C VAL A 18 18.14 5.74 18.07
N ALA A 19 18.75 5.57 16.90
CA ALA A 19 18.91 4.26 16.28
C ALA A 19 20.05 3.43 16.90
N GLY A 20 21.03 4.10 17.50
CA GLY A 20 22.16 3.47 18.17
C GLY A 20 23.12 4.48 18.78
N ARG A 21 24.13 3.96 19.51
CA ARG A 21 25.22 4.72 20.12
C ARG A 21 26.57 4.19 19.64
N CYS A 22 27.60 5.02 19.72
CA CYS A 22 28.95 4.69 19.26
C CYS A 22 29.44 3.36 19.85
N ARG A 23 30.05 2.51 19.02
CA ARG A 23 30.53 1.18 19.43
C ARG A 23 31.73 1.22 20.40
N LYS A 24 32.44 2.34 20.48
CA LYS A 24 33.60 2.48 21.39
C LYS A 24 33.10 2.51 22.84
N THR A 25 33.67 1.63 23.68
CA THR A 25 33.38 1.56 25.12
C THR A 25 33.59 2.92 25.78
N GLY A 26 32.55 3.44 26.44
CA GLY A 26 32.57 4.74 27.12
C GLY A 26 32.17 5.95 26.26
N CYS A 27 31.74 5.75 25.01
CA CYS A 27 31.26 6.84 24.15
C CYS A 27 29.74 6.80 24.00
N ASP A 28 29.06 7.84 24.52
CA ASP A 28 27.59 7.94 24.51
C ASP A 28 27.01 8.68 23.29
N ASN A 29 27.82 8.99 22.29
CA ASN A 29 27.39 9.71 21.10
C ASN A 29 26.28 8.95 20.34
N ALA A 30 25.14 9.62 20.13
CA ALA A 30 23.94 9.06 19.53
C ALA A 30 23.87 9.24 18.01
N PHE A 31 23.19 8.33 17.31
CA PHE A 31 22.98 8.36 15.86
C PHE A 31 21.49 8.40 15.52
N CYS A 32 21.13 9.15 14.47
CA CYS A 32 19.85 8.97 13.79
C CYS A 32 19.86 7.68 12.95
N SER A 33 18.68 7.20 12.57
CA SER A 33 18.53 5.97 11.77
C SER A 33 19.35 5.97 10.47
N LEU A 34 19.45 7.11 9.79
CA LEU A 34 20.20 7.22 8.54
C LEU A 34 21.70 6.96 8.73
N HIS A 35 22.34 7.70 9.64
CA HIS A 35 23.79 7.59 9.85
C HIS A 35 24.19 6.32 10.59
N TRP A 36 23.30 5.74 11.41
CA TRP A 36 23.57 4.43 12.03
C TRP A 36 23.70 3.32 10.99
N ASN A 37 22.82 3.32 9.98
CA ASN A 37 22.78 2.27 8.96
C ASN A 37 23.80 2.45 7.84
N ARG A 38 24.27 3.69 7.62
CA ARG A 38 25.27 4.05 6.60
C ARG A 38 26.70 4.19 7.12
N SER A 39 26.96 3.81 8.38
CA SER A 39 28.29 3.96 8.96
C SER A 39 28.82 2.67 9.57
N ASN A 40 30.12 2.68 9.87
CA ASN A 40 30.80 1.70 10.69
C ASN A 40 30.38 1.74 12.19
N ARG A 41 29.33 2.49 12.55
CA ARG A 41 28.79 2.66 13.92
C ARG A 41 29.78 3.31 14.90
N GLN A 42 30.68 4.15 14.39
CA GLN A 42 31.62 4.96 15.19
C GLN A 42 31.36 6.45 14.95
N CYS A 43 31.56 7.30 15.98
CA CYS A 43 31.37 8.75 15.82
C CYS A 43 32.61 9.40 15.18
N ARG A 44 32.55 10.70 14.87
CA ARG A 44 33.69 11.42 14.23
C ARG A 44 34.99 11.29 15.02
N GLU A 45 34.92 11.34 16.34
CA GLU A 45 36.08 11.17 17.24
C GLU A 45 36.66 9.75 17.24
N HIS A 46 35.89 8.76 16.80
CA HIS A 46 36.27 7.35 16.80
C HIS A 46 36.41 6.76 15.39
N GLY A 47 36.60 7.61 14.37
CA GLY A 47 36.83 7.18 12.99
C GLY A 47 35.54 6.88 12.23
N TYR A 48 34.60 7.81 12.23
CA TYR A 48 33.39 7.69 11.39
C TYR A 48 33.77 7.49 9.91
N GLU A 49 33.32 6.38 9.33
CA GLU A 49 33.38 6.13 7.89
C GLU A 49 31.97 5.91 7.37
N GLU A 50 31.61 6.67 6.34
CA GLU A 50 30.36 6.46 5.61
C GLU A 50 30.58 5.30 4.63
N THR A 51 29.87 4.20 4.82
CA THR A 51 29.90 3.09 3.89
C THR A 51 29.18 3.55 2.64
N ARG A 52 29.93 3.82 1.57
CA ARG A 52 29.34 4.02 0.24
C ARG A 52 28.51 2.78 -0.06
N GLN A 53 27.27 3.02 -0.44
CA GLN A 53 26.25 1.97 -0.61
C GLN A 53 26.63 0.93 -1.68
N GLU A 54 27.68 1.22 -2.46
CA GLU A 54 28.27 0.38 -3.52
C GLU A 54 29.16 -0.74 -2.97
N ASP A 55 29.72 -0.63 -1.75
CA ASP A 55 30.68 -1.58 -1.19
C ASP A 55 30.08 -2.57 -0.19
N ARG A 56 28.74 -2.65 -0.09
CA ARG A 56 28.13 -3.75 0.65
C ARG A 56 28.33 -5.02 -0.17
N PRO A 57 29.12 -6.01 0.30
CA PRO A 57 29.20 -7.27 -0.42
C PRO A 57 27.78 -7.84 -0.46
N ALA A 58 27.25 -7.97 -1.68
CA ALA A 58 26.18 -8.91 -1.94
C ALA A 58 26.63 -10.24 -1.30
N LEU A 59 25.77 -10.87 -0.50
CA LEU A 59 26.05 -12.21 0.01
C LEU A 59 26.25 -13.12 -1.22
N ASP A 60 27.51 -13.34 -1.54
CA ASP A 60 28.01 -13.92 -2.78
C ASP A 60 27.84 -15.44 -2.74
N LYS A 61 26.90 -15.95 -3.56
CA LYS A 61 26.91 -17.33 -4.05
C LYS A 61 27.59 -17.28 -5.41
N GLY A 62 28.89 -17.49 -5.40
CA GLY A 62 29.73 -17.35 -6.58
C GLY A 62 29.47 -18.37 -7.68
N LEU A 63 29.84 -18.00 -8.90
CA LEU A 63 30.56 -18.81 -9.89
C LEU A 63 31.26 -17.87 -10.89
N PRO A 64 32.39 -18.29 -11.51
CA PRO A 64 33.38 -17.39 -12.08
C PRO A 64 33.36 -17.32 -13.62
N GLY A 65 34.00 -16.27 -14.14
CA GLY A 65 34.81 -16.37 -15.36
C GLY A 65 34.38 -15.46 -16.51
N GLY A 66 35.33 -14.66 -17.00
CA GLY A 66 35.25 -14.06 -18.34
C GLY A 66 35.95 -12.72 -18.49
N ALA A 67 37.28 -12.73 -18.57
CA ALA A 67 38.08 -11.61 -19.05
C ALA A 67 38.01 -11.50 -20.58
N ALA A 68 38.01 -10.28 -21.13
CA ALA A 68 38.70 -9.95 -22.39
C ALA A 68 38.77 -8.43 -22.59
N ASP A 69 40.01 -7.95 -22.68
CA ASP A 69 40.45 -6.65 -23.16
C ASP A 69 40.10 -6.43 -24.65
N THR A 70 39.86 -5.18 -25.07
CA THR A 70 40.79 -4.46 -25.99
C THR A 70 40.37 -2.98 -26.24
N PRO A 71 41.35 -2.10 -26.59
CA PRO A 71 41.19 -0.65 -26.73
C PRO A 71 41.10 -0.20 -28.21
N GLY A 72 40.69 1.06 -28.46
CA GLY A 72 40.75 1.67 -29.80
C GLY A 72 40.60 3.19 -29.78
N ALA A 73 41.62 3.89 -30.28
CA ALA A 73 41.78 5.33 -30.29
C ALA A 73 41.31 6.01 -31.60
N GLY A 74 40.95 7.30 -31.50
CA GLY A 74 41.27 8.34 -32.49
C GLY A 74 40.26 8.61 -33.62
N GLY A 75 39.85 9.87 -33.76
CA GLY A 75 39.16 10.39 -34.95
C GLY A 75 38.58 11.79 -34.77
N ASP A 76 39.32 12.79 -35.24
CA ASP A 76 39.01 14.24 -35.23
C ASP A 76 38.22 14.68 -36.48
N ASN A 77 37.60 15.88 -36.39
CA ASN A 77 37.03 16.75 -37.42
C ASN A 77 35.63 16.45 -38.02
N SER A 78 34.65 17.30 -37.69
CA SER A 78 34.24 18.43 -38.56
C SER A 78 32.91 19.06 -38.09
N LYS A 79 32.90 20.39 -38.01
CA LYS A 79 31.70 21.21 -37.82
C LYS A 79 30.87 21.23 -39.11
N GLU A 80 29.56 21.03 -39.00
CA GLU A 80 28.59 21.71 -39.87
C GLU A 80 27.19 21.75 -39.21
N ASN A 81 26.62 22.94 -39.16
CA ASN A 81 25.31 23.25 -38.59
C ASN A 81 24.19 22.49 -39.32
N LYS A 82 23.43 21.68 -38.58
CA LYS A 82 22.07 21.27 -38.93
C LYS A 82 21.17 21.51 -37.71
N MET A 83 19.96 21.98 -37.99
CA MET A 83 18.92 22.43 -37.06
C MET A 83 18.73 21.47 -35.87
N PRO A 84 18.28 21.94 -34.69
CA PRO A 84 17.96 21.04 -33.58
C PRO A 84 16.72 20.24 -33.97
N ASP A 85 16.93 19.10 -34.63
CA ASP A 85 16.04 17.97 -34.51
C ASP A 85 15.91 17.71 -33.00
N ASP A 86 14.68 17.85 -32.49
CA ASP A 86 14.29 17.47 -31.13
C ASP A 86 14.29 15.93 -30.99
N ASN A 87 15.38 15.32 -31.45
CA ASN A 87 15.72 13.94 -31.28
C ASN A 87 16.57 13.88 -30.02
N THR A 88 15.95 14.29 -28.90
CA THR A 88 16.47 13.97 -27.59
C THR A 88 16.63 12.45 -27.59
N PRO A 89 17.85 11.88 -27.47
CA PRO A 89 18.00 10.44 -27.44
C PRO A 89 17.15 9.96 -26.26
N GLN A 90 16.03 9.28 -26.56
CA GLN A 90 15.29 8.54 -25.55
C GLN A 90 16.33 7.62 -24.93
N LYS A 91 16.81 7.98 -23.74
CA LYS A 91 17.77 7.16 -23.00
C LYS A 91 17.11 5.81 -22.88
N GLN A 92 17.63 4.83 -23.64
CA GLN A 92 17.23 3.44 -23.49
C GLN A 92 17.24 3.15 -22.00
N ALA A 93 16.06 2.83 -21.47
CA ALA A 93 15.90 2.68 -20.05
C ALA A 93 16.87 1.61 -19.54
N ASP A 94 17.55 1.91 -18.44
CA ASP A 94 18.37 0.93 -17.75
C ASP A 94 17.50 -0.31 -17.47
N PRO A 95 17.83 -1.48 -18.06
CA PRO A 95 17.02 -2.67 -17.90
C PRO A 95 16.88 -3.05 -16.43
N ALA A 96 17.89 -2.76 -15.58
CA ALA A 96 17.84 -2.99 -14.14
C ALA A 96 16.71 -2.20 -13.45
N LYS A 97 16.49 -0.95 -13.87
CA LYS A 97 15.39 -0.10 -13.36
C LYS A 97 14.03 -0.66 -13.78
N ALA A 98 13.92 -1.18 -15.00
CA ALA A 98 12.71 -1.87 -15.48
C ALA A 98 12.37 -3.11 -14.64
N ARG A 99 13.38 -3.95 -14.37
CA ARG A 99 13.22 -5.12 -13.48
C ARG A 99 12.70 -4.69 -12.12
N LYS A 100 13.25 -3.61 -11.58
CA LYS A 100 12.89 -3.13 -10.24
C LYS A 100 11.45 -2.63 -10.17
N VAL A 101 11.01 -1.81 -11.13
CA VAL A 101 9.64 -1.28 -11.16
C VAL A 101 8.63 -2.41 -11.33
N MET A 102 8.92 -3.40 -12.17
CA MET A 102 8.05 -4.57 -12.33
C MET A 102 8.02 -5.44 -11.07
N ASN A 103 9.17 -5.67 -10.43
CA ASN A 103 9.24 -6.35 -9.14
C ASN A 103 8.41 -5.64 -8.08
N ASP A 104 8.54 -4.32 -7.98
CA ASP A 104 7.80 -3.51 -7.02
C ASP A 104 6.28 -3.62 -7.30
N ALA A 105 5.86 -3.59 -8.57
CA ALA A 105 4.47 -3.79 -8.97
C ALA A 105 3.95 -5.18 -8.57
N LEU A 106 4.70 -6.26 -8.85
CA LEU A 106 4.27 -7.61 -8.53
C LEU A 106 4.29 -7.88 -7.01
N VAL A 107 5.24 -7.29 -6.27
CA VAL A 107 5.26 -7.32 -4.80
C VAL A 107 4.05 -6.61 -4.21
N LEU A 108 3.60 -5.52 -4.82
CA LEU A 108 2.37 -4.85 -4.41
C LEU A 108 1.14 -5.73 -4.67
N VAL A 109 1.03 -6.37 -5.84
CA VAL A 109 -0.09 -7.28 -6.17
C VAL A 109 -0.25 -8.37 -5.11
N LYS A 110 0.84 -8.91 -4.55
CA LYS A 110 0.77 -9.93 -3.49
C LYS A 110 0.02 -9.50 -2.24
N LYS A 111 -0.06 -8.20 -1.97
CA LYS A 111 -0.78 -7.69 -0.81
C LYS A 111 -2.31 -7.80 -0.97
N LEU A 112 -2.81 -8.11 -2.17
CA LEU A 112 -4.25 -8.23 -2.50
C LEU A 112 -4.93 -9.51 -1.96
N GLY A 113 -4.25 -10.32 -1.16
CA GLY A 113 -4.80 -11.55 -0.56
C GLY A 113 -5.06 -12.68 -1.57
N LEU A 114 -5.98 -13.61 -1.26
CA LEU A 114 -6.22 -14.82 -2.07
C LEU A 114 -6.64 -14.53 -3.53
N GLY A 115 -7.26 -13.38 -3.80
CA GLY A 115 -7.61 -12.94 -5.17
C GLY A 115 -6.42 -12.41 -5.98
N ALA A 116 -5.27 -12.20 -5.34
CA ALA A 116 -4.05 -11.67 -5.97
C ALA A 116 -3.46 -12.63 -7.00
N LEU A 117 -3.62 -13.94 -6.82
CA LEU A 117 -2.94 -14.94 -7.64
C LEU A 117 -3.41 -14.96 -9.08
N ASP A 118 -4.72 -14.82 -9.30
CA ASP A 118 -5.27 -14.79 -10.65
C ASP A 118 -4.89 -13.50 -11.37
N LEU A 119 -4.88 -12.37 -10.67
CA LEU A 119 -4.39 -11.11 -11.22
C LEU A 119 -2.90 -11.20 -11.55
N LEU A 120 -2.09 -11.72 -10.63
CA LEU A 120 -0.66 -11.93 -10.83
C LEU A 120 -0.40 -12.82 -12.06
N LYS A 121 -1.13 -13.93 -12.19
CA LYS A 121 -1.04 -14.83 -13.37
C LYS A 121 -1.41 -14.11 -14.67
N LYS A 122 -2.41 -13.24 -14.66
CA LYS A 122 -2.78 -12.43 -15.84
C LYS A 122 -1.69 -11.40 -16.16
N LEU A 123 -1.20 -10.66 -15.18
CA LEU A 123 -0.11 -9.69 -15.36
C LEU A 123 1.19 -10.33 -15.84
N LYS A 124 1.50 -11.56 -15.43
CA LYS A 124 2.64 -12.33 -15.96
C LYS A 124 2.45 -12.70 -17.44
N LYS A 125 1.22 -12.97 -17.88
CA LYS A 125 0.90 -13.29 -19.29
C LYS A 125 0.88 -12.05 -20.18
N ASP A 126 0.53 -10.91 -19.62
CA ASP A 126 0.48 -9.64 -20.34
C ASP A 126 1.89 -9.13 -20.62
N LYS A 127 2.33 -9.24 -21.89
CA LYS A 127 3.72 -8.93 -22.27
C LYS A 127 3.99 -7.45 -22.48
N SER A 128 2.96 -6.61 -22.57
CA SER A 128 3.10 -5.18 -22.77
C SER A 128 2.58 -4.38 -21.57
N PRO A 129 3.19 -3.22 -21.26
CA PRO A 129 2.66 -2.32 -20.24
C PRO A 129 1.18 -1.99 -20.46
N GLN A 130 0.76 -1.80 -21.73
CA GLN A 130 -0.63 -1.50 -22.08
C GLN A 130 -1.59 -2.65 -21.77
N ALA A 131 -1.19 -3.90 -22.01
CA ALA A 131 -2.00 -5.06 -21.67
C ALA A 131 -2.11 -5.22 -20.15
N MET A 132 -1.00 -5.05 -19.42
CA MET A 132 -1.00 -5.08 -17.96
C MET A 132 -1.93 -4.00 -17.38
N MET A 133 -1.89 -2.78 -17.93
CA MET A 133 -2.80 -1.69 -17.56
C MET A 133 -4.26 -2.07 -17.75
N ALA A 134 -4.62 -2.63 -18.91
CA ALA A 134 -5.98 -3.07 -19.19
C ALA A 134 -6.46 -4.15 -18.19
N THR A 135 -5.57 -5.07 -17.82
CA THR A 135 -5.84 -6.08 -16.80
C THR A 135 -6.06 -5.45 -15.42
N VAL A 136 -5.21 -4.51 -14.99
CA VAL A 136 -5.38 -3.79 -13.72
C VAL A 136 -6.67 -2.98 -13.72
N ASP A 137 -7.01 -2.29 -14.81
CA ASP A 137 -8.23 -1.51 -14.95
C ASP A 137 -9.49 -2.39 -14.86
N THR A 138 -9.44 -3.58 -15.48
CA THR A 138 -10.51 -4.58 -15.37
C THR A 138 -10.67 -5.04 -13.91
N SER A 139 -9.57 -5.28 -13.21
CA SER A 139 -9.60 -5.65 -11.79
C SER A 139 -10.07 -4.53 -10.87
N LEU A 140 -9.71 -3.28 -11.16
CA LEU A 140 -10.22 -2.09 -10.45
C LEU A 140 -11.73 -1.95 -10.64
N ALA A 141 -12.22 -2.08 -11.87
CA ALA A 141 -13.65 -2.01 -12.16
C ALA A 141 -14.43 -3.13 -11.44
N ALA A 142 -13.93 -4.37 -11.50
CA ALA A 142 -14.55 -5.49 -10.80
C ALA A 142 -14.55 -5.31 -9.27
N ASN A 143 -13.46 -4.79 -8.71
CA ASN A 143 -13.37 -4.47 -7.28
C ASN A 143 -14.39 -3.40 -6.89
N LYS A 144 -14.47 -2.31 -7.66
CA LYS A 144 -15.43 -1.23 -7.45
C LYS A 144 -16.88 -1.73 -7.46
N THR A 145 -17.26 -2.54 -8.45
CA THR A 145 -18.61 -3.13 -8.52
C THR A 145 -18.91 -4.00 -7.29
N ARG A 146 -17.94 -4.81 -6.85
CA ARG A 146 -18.11 -5.62 -5.64
C ARG A 146 -18.22 -4.72 -4.40
N ARG A 147 -17.42 -3.67 -4.31
CA ARG A 147 -17.44 -2.71 -3.20
C ARG A 147 -18.81 -2.07 -3.07
N GLU A 148 -19.35 -1.53 -4.15
CA GLU A 148 -20.69 -0.92 -4.19
C GLU A 148 -21.76 -1.91 -3.69
N SER A 149 -21.73 -3.16 -4.16
CA SER A 149 -22.68 -4.20 -3.70
C SER A 149 -22.55 -4.56 -2.21
N ILE A 150 -21.32 -4.46 -1.67
CA ILE A 150 -21.03 -4.74 -0.27
C ILE A 150 -21.41 -3.54 0.61
N GLU A 151 -21.19 -2.31 0.14
CA GLU A 151 -21.65 -1.07 0.79
C GLU A 151 -23.17 -1.09 0.98
N ASP A 152 -23.93 -1.39 -0.08
CA ASP A 152 -25.39 -1.53 -0.01
C ASP A 152 -25.82 -2.57 1.03
N ARG A 153 -25.07 -3.68 1.12
CA ARG A 153 -25.35 -4.75 2.10
C ARG A 153 -25.03 -4.30 3.53
N VAL A 154 -23.95 -3.55 3.75
CA VAL A 154 -23.61 -2.96 5.06
C VAL A 154 -24.73 -2.04 5.51
N GLU A 155 -25.19 -1.14 4.65
CA GLU A 155 -26.27 -0.20 4.96
C GLU A 155 -27.58 -0.92 5.29
N LYS A 156 -27.95 -1.92 4.48
CA LYS A 156 -29.14 -2.73 4.73
C LYS A 156 -29.07 -3.47 6.07
N LEU A 157 -27.94 -4.13 6.36
CA LEU A 157 -27.74 -4.83 7.63
C LEU A 157 -27.77 -3.87 8.81
N TYR A 158 -27.17 -2.68 8.67
CA TYR A 158 -27.23 -1.64 9.70
C TYR A 158 -28.67 -1.23 10.02
N GLY A 159 -29.49 -0.99 8.99
CA GLY A 159 -30.92 -0.69 9.14
C GLY A 159 -31.70 -1.82 9.81
N GLU A 160 -31.47 -3.07 9.38
CA GLU A 160 -32.09 -4.27 9.98
C GLU A 160 -31.73 -4.43 11.46
N ILE A 161 -30.45 -4.23 11.82
CA ILE A 161 -29.97 -4.33 13.21
C ILE A 161 -30.59 -3.22 14.06
N CYS A 162 -30.62 -1.97 13.58
CA CYS A 162 -31.27 -0.87 14.30
C CYS A 162 -32.75 -1.16 14.58
N ALA A 163 -33.50 -1.64 13.57
CA ALA A 163 -34.90 -1.99 13.73
C ALA A 163 -35.10 -3.15 14.72
N LYS A 164 -34.27 -4.20 14.64
CA LYS A 164 -34.32 -5.35 15.56
C LYS A 164 -33.88 -4.99 16.97
N LYS A 165 -32.90 -4.10 17.15
CA LYS A 165 -32.48 -3.57 18.47
C LYS A 165 -33.63 -2.85 19.15
N ALA A 166 -34.35 -1.99 18.42
CA ALA A 166 -35.55 -1.32 18.93
C ALA A 166 -36.68 -2.31 19.30
N ALA A 167 -36.89 -3.36 18.48
CA ALA A 167 -37.86 -4.41 18.77
C ALA A 167 -37.47 -5.24 20.00
N TYR A 168 -36.19 -5.57 20.16
CA TYR A 168 -35.63 -6.31 21.29
C TYR A 168 -35.85 -5.58 22.61
N GLN A 169 -35.58 -4.27 22.66
CA GLN A 169 -35.80 -3.45 23.85
C GLN A 169 -37.27 -3.46 24.32
N LYS A 170 -38.22 -3.46 23.39
CA LYS A 170 -39.67 -3.43 23.67
C LYS A 170 -40.30 -4.82 23.88
N ALA A 171 -39.60 -5.90 23.57
CA ALA A 171 -40.15 -7.26 23.61
C ALA A 171 -40.30 -7.81 25.04
N ALA A 172 -41.29 -8.69 25.23
CA ALA A 172 -41.45 -9.48 26.46
C ALA A 172 -40.31 -10.50 26.62
N PRO A 173 -39.99 -10.97 27.85
CA PRO A 173 -38.82 -11.82 28.13
C PRO A 173 -38.71 -13.07 27.25
N ALA A 174 -39.81 -13.78 27.00
CA ALA A 174 -39.83 -14.97 26.16
C ALA A 174 -39.51 -14.69 24.68
N ARG A 175 -39.85 -13.49 24.17
CA ARG A 175 -39.56 -13.06 22.79
C ARG A 175 -38.17 -12.43 22.67
N ARG A 176 -37.59 -11.95 23.77
CA ARG A 176 -36.23 -11.38 23.80
C ARG A 176 -35.16 -12.41 23.46
N SER A 177 -35.24 -13.64 23.95
CA SER A 177 -34.24 -14.67 23.66
C SER A 177 -34.15 -15.01 22.15
N ILE A 178 -35.30 -15.05 21.47
CA ILE A 178 -35.37 -15.28 20.02
C ILE A 178 -34.75 -14.10 19.26
N LEU A 179 -35.10 -12.87 19.65
CA LEU A 179 -34.55 -11.66 19.05
C LEU A 179 -33.05 -11.48 19.35
N GLU A 180 -32.59 -11.96 20.51
CA GLU A 180 -31.17 -11.96 20.89
C GLU A 180 -30.35 -12.83 19.94
N ALA A 181 -30.79 -14.08 19.69
CA ALA A 181 -30.11 -14.99 18.78
C ALA A 181 -30.05 -14.44 17.35
N ASP A 182 -31.15 -13.84 16.87
CA ASP A 182 -31.23 -13.22 15.55
C ASP A 182 -30.32 -11.96 15.45
N LEU A 183 -30.30 -11.12 16.49
CA LEU A 183 -29.38 -9.98 16.58
C LEU A 183 -27.92 -10.40 16.61
N LYS A 184 -27.56 -11.44 17.38
CA LYS A 184 -26.21 -12.01 17.41
C LYS A 184 -25.76 -12.45 16.01
N SER A 185 -26.62 -13.18 15.31
CA SER A 185 -26.34 -13.61 13.92
C SER A 185 -26.15 -12.41 12.99
N LYS A 186 -26.99 -11.38 13.11
CA LYS A 186 -26.92 -10.18 12.26
C LYS A 186 -25.71 -9.31 12.54
N LEU A 187 -25.33 -9.13 13.81
CA LEU A 187 -24.10 -8.43 14.19
C LEU A 187 -22.85 -9.16 13.68
N ALA A 188 -22.83 -10.50 13.78
CA ALA A 188 -21.74 -11.29 13.24
C ALA A 188 -21.65 -11.16 11.71
N GLU A 189 -22.79 -11.18 11.01
CA GLU A 189 -22.88 -10.95 9.57
C GLU A 189 -22.37 -9.54 9.21
N TYR A 190 -22.84 -8.49 9.90
CA TYR A 190 -22.40 -7.12 9.68
C TYR A 190 -20.88 -6.95 9.85
N LYS A 191 -20.31 -7.42 10.97
CA LYS A 191 -18.87 -7.38 11.21
C LYS A 191 -18.08 -8.15 10.15
N ALA A 192 -18.63 -9.23 9.60
CA ALA A 192 -17.99 -9.96 8.50
C ALA A 192 -17.99 -9.16 7.20
N VAL A 193 -19.13 -8.55 6.84
CA VAL A 193 -19.28 -7.72 5.64
C VAL A 193 -18.43 -6.44 5.74
N GLU A 194 -18.35 -5.80 6.91
CA GLU A 194 -17.45 -4.66 7.12
C GLU A 194 -15.97 -5.01 6.91
N ARG A 195 -15.53 -6.18 7.40
CA ARG A 195 -14.16 -6.65 7.16
C ARG A 195 -13.91 -6.87 5.68
N GLU A 196 -14.88 -7.43 4.95
CA GLU A 196 -14.80 -7.57 3.50
C GLU A 196 -14.69 -6.21 2.81
N LEU A 197 -15.50 -5.24 3.21
CA LEU A 197 -15.44 -3.88 2.68
C LEU A 197 -14.07 -3.23 2.88
N LYS A 198 -13.47 -3.36 4.08
CA LYS A 198 -12.11 -2.87 4.37
C LYS A 198 -11.06 -3.49 3.46
N VAL A 199 -11.17 -4.80 3.19
CA VAL A 199 -10.28 -5.50 2.26
C VAL A 199 -10.44 -4.95 0.83
N LEU A 200 -11.67 -4.66 0.39
CA LEU A 200 -11.91 -4.10 -0.94
C LEU A 200 -11.28 -2.71 -1.12
N PHE A 201 -11.39 -1.83 -0.11
CA PHE A 201 -10.71 -0.52 -0.12
C PHE A 201 -9.18 -0.65 -0.17
N GLU A 202 -8.59 -1.51 0.67
CA GLU A 202 -7.15 -1.75 0.62
C GLU A 202 -6.73 -2.32 -0.73
N ASN A 203 -7.57 -3.17 -1.33
CA ASN A 203 -7.32 -3.71 -2.65
C ASN A 203 -7.35 -2.63 -3.74
N GLU A 204 -8.30 -1.70 -3.71
CA GLU A 204 -8.33 -0.56 -4.65
C GLU A 204 -7.07 0.31 -4.52
N ARG A 205 -6.63 0.58 -3.29
CA ARG A 205 -5.39 1.30 -3.01
C ARG A 205 -4.18 0.60 -3.61
N ILE A 206 -4.02 -0.70 -3.35
CA ILE A 206 -2.89 -1.48 -3.87
C ILE A 206 -2.93 -1.52 -5.40
N LEU A 207 -4.09 -1.77 -6.01
CA LEU A 207 -4.25 -1.76 -7.46
C LEU A 207 -3.88 -0.40 -8.08
N SER A 208 -4.22 0.70 -7.41
CA SER A 208 -3.83 2.05 -7.85
C SER A 208 -2.32 2.26 -7.79
N GLN A 209 -1.64 1.72 -6.77
CA GLN A 209 -0.18 1.75 -6.69
C GLN A 209 0.48 0.90 -7.79
N VAL A 210 -0.07 -0.29 -8.07
CA VAL A 210 0.38 -1.16 -9.17
C VAL A 210 0.21 -0.44 -10.51
N LYS A 211 -0.95 0.20 -10.73
CA LYS A 211 -1.23 1.02 -11.90
C LYS A 211 -0.18 2.14 -12.07
N GLY A 212 0.15 2.85 -10.99
CA GLY A 212 1.19 3.87 -10.98
C GLY A 212 2.57 3.33 -11.40
N ARG A 213 2.95 2.14 -10.93
CA ARG A 213 4.22 1.49 -11.33
C ARG A 213 4.21 1.08 -12.80
N ILE A 214 3.10 0.60 -13.33
CA ILE A 214 3.01 0.26 -14.75
C ILE A 214 3.05 1.53 -15.62
N TYR A 215 2.45 2.65 -15.19
CA TYR A 215 2.62 3.94 -15.87
C TYR A 215 4.05 4.43 -15.86
N GLU A 216 4.78 4.28 -14.74
CA GLU A 216 6.22 4.57 -14.72
C GLU A 216 6.95 3.71 -15.77
N MET A 217 6.63 2.42 -15.87
CA MET A 217 7.20 1.52 -16.87
C MET A 217 6.91 1.97 -18.31
N GLN A 218 5.70 2.44 -18.58
CA GLN A 218 5.32 3.00 -19.88
C GLN A 218 6.03 4.32 -20.17
N ALA A 219 6.13 5.22 -19.18
CA ALA A 219 6.75 6.54 -19.33
C ALA A 219 8.27 6.46 -19.60
N TYR A 220 8.93 5.45 -19.06
CA TYR A 220 10.35 5.19 -19.34
C TYR A 220 10.57 4.41 -20.65
N ASP A 221 9.53 4.14 -21.44
CA ASP A 221 9.62 3.37 -22.68
C ASP A 221 10.42 2.06 -22.49
N MET A 222 10.16 1.37 -21.37
CA MET A 222 10.87 0.15 -20.99
C MET A 222 10.37 -1.06 -21.79
N ALA A 223 10.18 -0.88 -23.10
CA ALA A 223 9.75 -1.89 -24.06
C ALA A 223 10.72 -3.09 -24.16
N GLY A 224 11.90 -3.01 -23.53
CA GLY A 224 12.93 -4.04 -23.47
C GLY A 224 12.90 -4.98 -22.26
N VAL A 225 11.82 -5.03 -21.46
CA VAL A 225 11.68 -6.08 -20.44
C VAL A 225 11.55 -7.44 -21.13
N SER A 226 12.65 -8.17 -21.24
CA SER A 226 12.68 -9.48 -21.90
C SER A 226 11.89 -10.53 -21.12
N GLU A 227 11.30 -11.50 -21.80
CA GLU A 227 10.51 -12.62 -21.24
C GLU A 227 11.21 -13.35 -20.07
N ASN A 228 12.48 -13.68 -20.23
CA ASN A 228 13.29 -14.36 -19.19
C ASN A 228 13.31 -13.63 -17.84
N LEU A 229 13.15 -12.31 -17.90
CA LEU A 229 13.20 -11.41 -16.76
C LEU A 229 11.89 -11.48 -15.95
N ILE A 230 10.78 -11.57 -16.67
CA ILE A 230 9.46 -11.77 -16.08
C ILE A 230 9.40 -13.15 -15.44
N ASP A 231 10.01 -14.16 -16.07
CA ASP A 231 10.04 -15.54 -15.60
C ASP A 231 10.89 -15.74 -14.33
N ASP A 232 12.10 -15.17 -14.26
CA ASP A 232 12.93 -15.25 -13.04
C ASP A 232 12.22 -14.61 -11.84
N VAL A 233 11.63 -13.44 -12.07
CA VAL A 233 10.84 -12.74 -11.06
C VAL A 233 9.58 -13.55 -10.71
N ALA A 234 8.95 -14.18 -11.70
CA ALA A 234 7.78 -15.02 -11.50
C ALA A 234 8.06 -16.22 -10.60
N MET A 235 9.21 -16.89 -10.75
CA MET A 235 9.64 -18.04 -9.93
C MET A 235 9.95 -17.62 -8.49
N ASP A 236 10.74 -16.56 -8.29
CA ASP A 236 11.03 -15.99 -6.97
C ASP A 236 9.74 -15.58 -6.25
N ILE A 237 8.75 -15.15 -7.03
CA ILE A 237 7.46 -14.77 -6.53
C ILE A 237 6.63 -15.99 -6.11
N GLU A 238 6.58 -17.05 -6.91
CA GLU A 238 5.84 -18.28 -6.60
C GLU A 238 6.35 -18.92 -5.31
N SER A 239 7.68 -19.06 -5.16
CA SER A 239 8.27 -19.57 -3.93
C SER A 239 7.85 -18.78 -2.68
N LYS A 240 7.81 -17.45 -2.77
CA LYS A 240 7.35 -16.59 -1.66
C LYS A 240 5.83 -16.61 -1.44
N VAL A 241 5.04 -16.98 -2.45
CA VAL A 241 3.59 -17.13 -2.31
C VAL A 241 3.29 -18.36 -1.48
N ASP A 242 3.91 -19.50 -1.80
CA ASP A 242 3.71 -20.75 -1.09
C ASP A 242 4.05 -20.60 0.42
N GLU A 243 5.12 -19.85 0.73
CA GLU A 243 5.46 -19.53 2.12
C GLU A 243 4.42 -18.65 2.83
N ALA A 244 3.81 -17.71 2.11
CA ALA A 244 2.80 -16.81 2.68
C ALA A 244 1.48 -17.55 2.92
N GLU A 245 1.06 -18.42 2.00
CA GLU A 245 -0.13 -19.26 2.17
C GLU A 245 -0.01 -20.17 3.39
N GLY A 246 1.14 -20.81 3.59
CA GLY A 246 1.40 -21.62 4.78
C GLY A 246 1.27 -20.84 6.10
N ARG A 247 1.60 -19.54 6.11
CA ARG A 247 1.41 -18.69 7.30
C ARG A 247 -0.05 -18.30 7.53
N VAL A 248 -0.81 -18.05 6.47
CA VAL A 248 -2.24 -17.72 6.57
C VAL A 248 -3.03 -18.92 7.08
N ASP A 249 -2.72 -20.11 6.59
CA ASP A 249 -3.37 -21.35 7.06
C ASP A 249 -3.02 -21.63 8.53
N ALA A 250 -1.76 -21.48 8.93
CA ALA A 250 -1.36 -21.59 10.33
C ALA A 250 -2.08 -20.57 11.23
N SER A 251 -2.28 -19.33 10.75
CA SER A 251 -3.03 -18.30 11.48
C SER A 251 -4.50 -18.67 11.65
N ARG A 252 -5.14 -19.21 10.60
CA ARG A 252 -6.52 -19.70 10.66
C ARG A 252 -6.68 -20.86 11.64
N ASP A 253 -5.73 -21.77 11.69
CA ASP A 253 -5.74 -22.89 12.63
C ASP A 253 -5.63 -22.42 14.08
N LEU A 254 -4.77 -21.42 14.34
CA LEU A 254 -4.68 -20.78 15.66
C LEU A 254 -5.97 -20.07 16.05
N GLU A 255 -6.61 -19.35 15.12
CA GLU A 255 -7.89 -18.69 15.37
C GLU A 255 -9.01 -19.73 15.68
N ARG A 256 -9.00 -20.86 14.97
CA ARG A 256 -9.94 -21.97 15.18
C ARG A 256 -9.71 -22.66 16.52
N ALA A 257 -8.46 -22.77 16.96
CA ALA A 257 -8.10 -23.29 18.28
C ALA A 257 -8.50 -22.32 19.40
N GLY A 258 -8.31 -21.01 19.21
CA GLY A 258 -8.70 -19.95 20.16
C GLY A 258 -10.22 -19.88 20.38
N LYS A 259 -11.01 -19.95 19.30
CA LYS A 259 -12.49 -19.90 19.34
C LYS A 259 -13.17 -20.97 20.20
N ARG A 260 -12.47 -22.04 20.58
CA ARG A 260 -13.02 -23.07 21.48
C ARG A 260 -13.05 -22.63 22.95
N ARG A 261 -12.32 -21.57 23.32
CA ARG A 261 -12.11 -21.17 24.72
C ARG A 261 -13.07 -20.08 25.21
N ASP A 262 -13.66 -19.29 24.31
CA ASP A 262 -14.39 -18.05 24.68
C ASP A 262 -15.91 -18.21 24.83
N ARG A 263 -16.45 -19.43 24.85
CA ARG A 263 -17.91 -19.67 24.85
C ARG A 263 -18.65 -19.25 26.13
N GLU A 264 -17.94 -18.91 27.21
CA GLU A 264 -18.57 -18.58 28.51
C GLU A 264 -18.75 -17.07 28.76
N SER A 265 -18.13 -16.17 27.97
CA SER A 265 -18.26 -14.70 28.10
C SER A 265 -19.24 -14.05 27.10
N ASP A 266 -20.02 -14.87 26.39
CA ASP A 266 -20.70 -14.49 25.14
C ASP A 266 -21.97 -13.62 25.30
N ARG A 267 -22.43 -13.43 26.55
CA ARG A 267 -23.64 -12.64 26.83
C ARG A 267 -23.35 -11.19 27.19
N ASP A 268 -22.35 -10.94 28.01
CA ASP A 268 -21.96 -9.58 28.39
C ASP A 268 -21.30 -8.87 27.20
N ALA A 269 -20.42 -9.57 26.47
CA ALA A 269 -19.83 -9.07 25.23
C ALA A 269 -20.88 -8.72 24.16
N PHE A 270 -21.98 -9.48 24.07
CA PHE A 270 -23.07 -9.16 23.17
C PHE A 270 -23.81 -7.88 23.54
N ASN A 271 -24.10 -7.67 24.84
CA ASN A 271 -24.79 -6.46 25.27
C ASN A 271 -23.91 -5.22 25.05
N GLU A 272 -22.61 -5.32 25.33
CA GLU A 272 -21.64 -4.25 25.03
C GLU A 272 -21.58 -3.94 23.52
N ASP A 273 -21.45 -4.97 22.68
CA ASP A 273 -21.47 -4.84 21.22
C ASP A 273 -22.77 -4.18 20.74
N LEU A 274 -23.92 -4.61 21.29
CA LEU A 274 -25.22 -4.11 20.91
C LEU A 274 -25.41 -2.67 21.36
N ASP A 275 -24.96 -2.29 22.56
CA ASP A 275 -25.06 -0.93 23.08
C ASP A 275 -24.18 0.04 22.29
N ALA A 276 -22.95 -0.37 21.95
CA ALA A 276 -22.07 0.38 21.04
C ALA A 276 -22.67 0.53 19.63
N PHE A 277 -23.48 -0.43 19.18
CA PHE A 277 -24.10 -0.36 17.86
C PHE A 277 -25.12 0.78 17.76
N GLY A 278 -24.78 1.81 16.98
CA GLY A 278 -25.62 2.99 16.74
C GLY A 278 -25.52 4.09 17.80
N SER A 279 -24.63 3.99 18.79
CA SER A 279 -24.26 5.12 19.66
C SER A 279 -23.22 6.04 19.00
N GLU A 280 -22.48 5.53 18.02
CA GLU A 280 -21.63 6.34 17.16
C GLU A 280 -22.49 6.99 16.08
N GLU A 281 -22.40 8.31 15.94
CA GLU A 281 -22.91 9.03 14.78
C GLU A 281 -22.50 8.25 13.52
N LYS A 282 -23.46 8.00 12.61
CA LYS A 282 -23.37 7.32 11.30
C LYS A 282 -21.94 7.05 10.81
N PRO A 283 -21.64 5.91 10.16
CA PRO A 283 -20.30 5.48 9.71
C PRO A 283 -19.61 6.46 8.72
N SER A 284 -19.23 7.63 9.23
CA SER A 284 -18.60 8.77 8.57
C SER A 284 -17.18 8.96 9.12
N ALA A 285 -16.86 8.33 10.26
CA ALA A 285 -15.49 8.23 10.74
C ALA A 285 -14.58 7.52 9.72
N PHE A 286 -15.10 6.50 9.00
CA PHE A 286 -14.36 5.82 7.94
C PHE A 286 -14.16 6.67 6.69
N ALA A 287 -15.15 7.48 6.31
CA ALA A 287 -15.02 8.44 5.21
C ALA A 287 -13.98 9.54 5.55
N LYS A 288 -13.94 10.01 6.80
CA LYS A 288 -12.93 10.97 7.27
C LYS A 288 -11.51 10.41 7.31
N GLU A 289 -11.34 9.12 7.62
CA GLU A 289 -10.03 8.48 7.61
C GLU A 289 -9.53 8.20 6.18
N LEU A 290 -10.44 7.92 5.23
CA LEU A 290 -10.08 7.83 3.81
C LEU A 290 -9.72 9.20 3.20
N ASP A 291 -10.46 10.27 3.54
CA ASP A 291 -10.18 11.64 3.07
C ASP A 291 -8.85 12.18 3.61
N ALA A 292 -8.43 11.77 4.82
CA ALA A 292 -7.17 12.19 5.41
C ALA A 292 -5.92 11.63 4.71
N PHE A 293 -6.06 10.56 3.91
CA PHE A 293 -4.95 9.93 3.18
C PHE A 293 -5.00 10.16 1.67
N GLY A 294 -6.11 10.71 1.14
CA GLY A 294 -6.34 10.98 -0.28
C GLY A 294 -6.22 12.44 -0.69
N GLY A 295 -5.50 13.27 0.09
CA GLY A 295 -5.30 14.69 -0.20
C GLY A 295 -4.48 14.95 -1.46
N GLU A 296 -5.06 14.69 -2.64
CA GLU A 296 -4.73 15.41 -3.86
C GLU A 296 -5.15 16.87 -3.65
N GLU A 297 -4.16 17.77 -3.73
CA GLU A 297 -4.37 19.21 -3.86
C GLU A 297 -5.27 19.46 -5.07
N LYS A 298 -6.56 19.63 -4.82
CA LYS A 298 -7.49 20.18 -5.79
C LYS A 298 -7.09 21.65 -6.00
N PRO A 299 -6.68 22.08 -7.21
CA PRO A 299 -6.35 23.47 -7.44
C PRO A 299 -7.60 24.33 -7.23
N ALA A 300 -7.44 25.37 -6.42
CA ALA A 300 -8.47 26.35 -6.13
C ALA A 300 -8.97 27.00 -7.42
N ALA A 301 -10.19 26.64 -7.85
CA ALA A 301 -10.92 27.38 -8.86
C ALA A 301 -11.33 28.73 -8.26
N GLY A 302 -10.75 29.80 -8.80
CA GLY A 302 -10.94 31.16 -8.37
C GLY A 302 -12.40 31.59 -8.35
N SER A 303 -12.78 32.23 -7.26
CA SER A 303 -14.01 33.01 -7.12
C SER A 303 -13.91 34.26 -8.00
N ALA A 304 -14.64 34.26 -9.12
CA ALA A 304 -14.93 35.48 -9.86
C ALA A 304 -16.22 36.10 -9.29
N THR A 305 -16.04 37.29 -8.75
CA THR A 305 -17.02 38.21 -8.19
C THR A 305 -17.94 38.83 -9.25
N ASP A 306 -19.08 39.32 -8.75
CA ASP A 306 -19.89 40.43 -9.25
C ASP A 306 -20.59 40.31 -10.61
N ARG A 307 -21.94 40.30 -10.55
CA ARG A 307 -22.76 41.35 -11.19
C ARG A 307 -24.16 41.42 -10.58
N LYS A 308 -24.43 42.58 -9.98
CA LYS A 308 -25.70 43.04 -9.43
C LYS A 308 -26.40 43.95 -10.45
N ALA A 309 -27.73 43.90 -10.43
CA ALA A 309 -28.73 44.89 -10.88
C ALA A 309 -28.98 45.07 -12.39
N ALA A 310 -30.23 44.88 -12.81
CA ALA A 310 -31.12 46.01 -13.12
C ALA A 310 -32.59 45.56 -13.20
N GLU A 311 -33.36 46.16 -12.32
CA GLU A 311 -34.81 46.34 -12.29
C GLU A 311 -35.27 47.19 -13.50
N LYS A 312 -36.45 46.87 -14.07
CA LYS A 312 -37.32 47.87 -14.71
C LYS A 312 -38.73 47.33 -14.92
N ASP A 313 -39.66 48.01 -14.28
CA ASP A 313 -41.08 48.12 -14.62
C ASP A 313 -41.29 48.51 -16.08
N GLU A 314 -42.38 48.04 -16.70
CA GLU A 314 -43.41 48.91 -17.31
C GLU A 314 -44.59 48.07 -17.86
N GLU A 315 -45.78 48.43 -17.38
CA GLU A 315 -47.14 48.21 -17.91
C GLU A 315 -47.30 48.80 -19.34
N PRO A 316 -48.39 48.55 -20.11
CA PRO A 316 -49.80 48.44 -19.67
C PRO A 316 -50.59 47.21 -20.14
#